data_AF-A0A5P2GD52-F1
#
_entry.id   AF-A0A5P2GD52-F1
#
_cell.length_a   1.000
_cell.length_b   1.000
_cell.length_c   1.000
_cell.angle_alpha   90.00
_cell.angle_beta   90.00
_cell.angle_gamma   90.00
#
_symmetry.space_group_name_H-M   'P 1'
#
loop_
_entity.id
_entity.type
_entity.pdbx_description
1 polymer ?
#
loop_
_entity_poly.entity_id
_entity_poly.type
_entity_poly.pdbx_seq_one_letter_code
_entity_poly.pdbx_strand_id
1 'polypeptide(L)'
;MNYSSKAEWSAELTRLKQFFSTTEIPAPGEHQIDEASKIKDLKIAIQTFMTRAEDNVGNPVFQGTLYGLQKIEKYIEKYNASK
;
A
#
# COMPACT_ATOMS: atom_id res chain seq x y z
N MET A 1 14.39 2.36 5.18
CA MET A 1 14.01 1.38 6.21
C MET A 1 14.57 0.05 5.76
N ASN A 2 15.32 -0.63 6.62
CA ASN A 2 15.71 -2.03 6.40
C ASN A 2 15.02 -2.87 7.47
N TYR A 3 14.35 -3.95 7.07
CA TYR A 3 13.78 -4.91 8.02
C TYR A 3 14.87 -5.90 8.41
N SER A 4 15.17 -5.97 9.70
CA SER A 4 16.27 -6.73 10.30
C SER A 4 15.92 -8.20 10.48
N SER A 5 14.64 -8.56 10.36
CA SER A 5 14.19 -9.95 10.44
C SER A 5 12.91 -10.21 9.64
N LYS A 6 12.66 -11.51 9.37
CA LYS A 6 11.40 -11.98 8.81
C LYS A 6 10.20 -11.59 9.68
N ALA A 7 10.37 -11.57 11.01
CA ALA A 7 9.33 -11.21 11.95
C ALA A 7 8.94 -9.73 11.84
N GLU A 8 9.93 -8.83 11.78
CA GLU A 8 9.70 -7.38 11.58
C GLU A 8 9.00 -7.12 10.25
N TRP A 9 9.40 -7.82 9.19
CA TRP A 9 8.75 -7.73 7.90
C TRP A 9 7.28 -8.14 7.98
N SER A 10 7.01 -9.33 8.54
CA SER A 10 5.65 -9.86 8.66
C SER A 10 4.75 -8.94 9.49
N ALA A 11 5.29 -8.37 10.57
CA ALA A 11 4.56 -7.41 11.39
C ALA A 11 4.17 -6.16 10.58
N GLU A 12 5.09 -5.60 9.82
CA GLU A 12 4.81 -4.43 8.98
C GLU A 12 3.80 -4.75 7.87
N LEU A 13 3.95 -5.92 7.23
CA LEU A 13 3.01 -6.35 6.20
C LEU A 13 1.59 -6.48 6.76
N THR A 14 1.44 -7.08 7.94
CA THR A 14 0.15 -7.17 8.63
C THR A 14 -0.43 -5.78 8.95
N ARG A 15 0.40 -4.85 9.43
CA ARG A 15 -0.03 -3.47 9.72
C ARG A 15 -0.55 -2.76 8.46
N LEU A 16 0.19 -2.88 7.34
CA LEU A 16 -0.19 -2.30 6.05
C LEU A 16 -1.49 -2.93 5.51
N LYS A 17 -1.65 -4.26 5.63
CA LYS A 17 -2.92 -4.93 5.27
C LYS A 17 -4.09 -4.36 6.04
N GLN A 18 -3.91 -4.20 7.34
CA GLN A 18 -4.97 -3.66 8.18
C GLN A 18 -5.31 -2.23 7.78
N PHE A 19 -4.31 -1.36 7.59
CA PHE A 19 -4.50 0.00 7.09
C PHE A 19 -5.31 0.03 5.79
N PHE A 20 -4.90 -0.70 4.75
CA PHE A 20 -5.60 -0.69 3.46
C PHE A 20 -6.98 -1.35 3.49
N SER A 21 -7.23 -2.26 4.45
CA SER A 21 -8.55 -2.87 4.63
C SER A 21 -9.57 -1.95 5.31
N THR A 22 -9.10 -1.04 6.17
CA THR A 22 -9.96 -0.12 6.94
C THR A 22 -10.01 1.28 6.35
N THR A 23 -9.09 1.61 5.46
CA THR A 23 -9.03 2.93 4.83
C THR A 23 -9.97 2.97 3.63
N GLU A 24 -10.87 3.95 3.61
CA GLU A 24 -11.65 4.25 2.42
C GLU A 24 -10.73 4.76 1.30
N ILE A 25 -10.42 3.87 0.36
CA ILE A 25 -9.77 4.25 -0.89
C ILE A 25 -10.89 4.77 -1.81
N PRO A 26 -10.82 6.02 -2.29
CA PRO A 26 -11.90 6.65 -3.03
C PRO A 26 -12.40 5.78 -4.17
N ALA A 27 -13.69 5.86 -4.49
CA ALA A 27 -14.28 5.04 -5.54
C ALA A 27 -13.93 5.63 -6.91
N PRO A 28 -13.63 4.80 -7.93
CA PRO A 28 -13.56 5.27 -9.31
C PRO A 28 -14.90 5.89 -9.70
N GLY A 29 -14.92 7.19 -10.02
CA GLY A 29 -16.11 7.89 -10.49
C GLY A 29 -16.75 8.89 -9.52
N GLU A 30 -16.30 8.98 -8.27
CA GLU A 30 -16.66 10.12 -7.39
C GLU A 30 -15.94 11.42 -7.78
N HIS A 31 -15.02 11.35 -8.75
CA HIS A 31 -14.17 12.43 -9.21
C HIS A 31 -14.01 12.39 -10.75
N GLN A 32 -13.50 13.47 -11.36
CA GLN A 32 -13.31 13.62 -12.81
C GLN A 32 -12.65 12.37 -13.43
N ILE A 33 -12.98 12.05 -14.69
CA ILE A 33 -12.61 10.79 -15.38
C ILE A 33 -11.10 10.44 -15.26
N ASP A 34 -10.23 11.45 -15.25
CA ASP A 34 -8.77 11.28 -15.08
C ASP A 34 -8.35 10.82 -13.68
N GLU A 35 -9.11 11.20 -12.64
CA GLU A 35 -8.84 10.78 -11.25
C GLU A 35 -9.37 9.37 -10.99
N ALA A 36 -10.50 9.00 -11.60
CA ALA A 36 -11.04 7.64 -11.50
C ALA A 36 -10.06 6.57 -12.04
N SER A 37 -9.36 6.88 -13.14
CA SER A 37 -8.33 5.99 -13.71
C SER A 37 -7.12 5.85 -12.77
N LYS A 38 -6.62 6.96 -12.22
CA LYS A 38 -5.52 6.95 -11.23
C LYS A 38 -5.88 6.18 -9.95
N ILE A 39 -7.12 6.27 -9.50
CA ILE A 39 -7.63 5.55 -8.33
C ILE A 39 -7.72 4.04 -8.59
N LYS A 40 -8.20 3.64 -9.77
CA LYS A 40 -8.21 2.23 -10.18
C LYS A 40 -6.79 1.66 -10.22
N ASP A 41 -5.86 2.42 -10.81
CA ASP A 41 -4.44 2.05 -10.86
C ASP A 41 -3.83 1.95 -9.46
N LEU A 42 -4.25 2.82 -8.52
CA LEU A 42 -3.81 2.78 -7.13
C LEU A 42 -4.27 1.49 -6.41
N LYS A 43 -5.54 1.10 -6.56
CA LYS A 43 -6.05 -0.16 -5.97
C LYS A 43 -5.30 -1.38 -6.51
N ILE A 44 -5.07 -1.43 -7.83
CA ILE A 44 -4.31 -2.49 -8.48
C ILE A 44 -2.84 -2.50 -8.00
N ALA A 45 -2.23 -1.32 -7.87
CA ALA A 45 -0.86 -1.20 -7.37
C ALA A 45 -0.74 -1.72 -5.94
N ILE A 46 -1.61 -1.28 -5.02
CA ILE A 46 -1.64 -1.75 -3.62
C ILE A 46 -1.73 -3.27 -3.60
N GLN A 47 -2.67 -3.87 -4.34
CA GLN A 47 -2.84 -5.32 -4.35
C GLN A 47 -1.63 -6.05 -4.93
N THR A 48 -1.03 -5.53 -5.99
CA THR A 48 0.19 -6.09 -6.58
C THR A 48 1.37 -6.06 -5.62
N PHE A 49 1.57 -4.93 -4.93
CA PHE A 49 2.63 -4.79 -3.93
C PHE A 49 2.38 -5.70 -2.72
N MET A 50 1.12 -5.82 -2.28
CA MET A 50 0.70 -6.71 -1.21
C MET A 50 1.03 -8.17 -1.53
N THR A 51 0.58 -8.68 -2.67
CA THR A 51 0.88 -10.07 -3.10
C THR A 51 2.39 -10.31 -3.21
N ARG A 52 3.14 -9.38 -3.84
CA ARG A 52 4.59 -9.52 -3.94
C ARG A 52 5.29 -9.50 -2.59
N ALA A 53 4.80 -8.72 -1.62
CA ALA A 53 5.36 -8.68 -0.28
C ALA A 53 5.05 -9.96 0.51
N GLU A 54 3.88 -10.57 0.29
CA GLU A 54 3.47 -11.87 0.87
C GLU A 54 4.30 -13.03 0.32
N ASP A 55 4.48 -13.09 -1.00
CA ASP A 55 5.25 -14.14 -1.68
C ASP A 55 6.74 -14.12 -1.30
N ASN A 56 7.24 -12.99 -0.79
CA ASN A 56 8.66 -12.75 -0.56
C ASN A 56 8.99 -12.31 0.87
N VAL A 57 8.15 -12.66 1.85
CA VAL A 57 8.36 -12.29 3.26
C VAL A 57 9.75 -12.69 3.75
N GLY A 58 10.52 -11.69 4.20
CA GLY A 58 11.88 -11.86 4.71
C GLY A 58 12.98 -11.88 3.63
N ASN A 59 12.63 -11.71 2.36
CA ASN A 59 13.61 -11.67 1.27
C ASN A 59 14.17 -10.24 1.07
N PRO A 60 15.45 -9.97 1.39
CA PRO A 60 16.01 -8.61 1.37
C PRO A 60 15.87 -7.87 0.03
N VAL A 61 15.84 -8.60 -1.10
CA VAL A 61 15.65 -8.01 -2.45
C VAL A 61 14.28 -7.34 -2.59
N PHE A 62 13.26 -7.85 -1.90
CA PHE A 62 11.89 -7.38 -2.02
C PHE A 62 11.51 -6.36 -0.95
N GLN A 63 12.43 -5.85 -0.12
CA GLN A 63 12.09 -4.83 0.88
C GLN A 63 11.51 -3.55 0.26
N GLY A 64 11.82 -3.29 -1.01
CA GLY A 64 11.22 -2.22 -1.79
C GLY A 64 9.69 -2.34 -1.95
N THR A 65 9.11 -3.53 -1.80
CA THR A 65 7.65 -3.71 -1.88
C THR A 65 6.94 -3.13 -0.66
N LEU A 66 7.45 -3.42 0.55
CA LEU A 66 6.98 -2.80 1.79
C LEU A 66 7.17 -1.28 1.76
N TYR A 67 8.32 -0.81 1.27
CA TYR A 67 8.56 0.62 1.13
C TYR A 67 7.58 1.29 0.15
N GLY A 68 7.22 0.62 -0.94
CA GLY A 68 6.18 1.07 -1.87
C GLY A 68 4.82 1.22 -1.18
N LEU A 69 4.41 0.22 -0.39
CA LEU A 69 3.16 0.25 0.38
C LEU A 69 3.13 1.40 1.39
N GLN A 70 4.22 1.63 2.13
CA GLN A 70 4.33 2.75 3.08
C GLN A 70 4.24 4.13 2.39
N LYS A 71 4.74 4.26 1.15
CA LYS A 71 4.57 5.50 0.38
C LYS A 71 3.12 5.73 -0.01
N ILE A 72 2.42 4.66 -0.39
CA ILE A 72 1.01 4.74 -0.75
C ILE A 72 0.16 5.10 0.48
N GLU A 73 0.44 4.49 1.63
CA GLU A 73 -0.17 4.87 2.92
C GLU A 73 -0.03 6.37 3.18
N LYS A 74 1.18 6.91 3.16
CA LYS A 74 1.43 8.35 3.39
C LYS A 74 0.71 9.24 2.39
N TYR A 75 0.57 8.80 1.15
CA TYR A 75 -0.18 9.54 0.14
C TYR A 75 -1.68 9.59 0.49
N ILE A 76 -2.27 8.46 0.87
CA ILE A 76 -3.68 8.37 1.26
C ILE A 76 -3.95 9.16 2.56
N GLU A 77 -3.06 9.09 3.55
CA GLU A 77 -3.16 9.89 4.78
C GLU A 77 -3.17 11.39 4.47
N LYS A 78 -2.25 11.86 3.61
CA LYS A 78 -2.21 13.26 3.19
C LYS A 78 -3.47 13.67 2.44
N TYR A 79 -3.97 12.80 1.57
CA TYR A 79 -5.21 13.05 0.83
C TYR A 79 -6.40 13.18 1.77
N ASN A 80 -6.56 12.26 2.72
CA ASN A 80 -7.64 12.29 3.71
C ASN A 80 -7.54 13.48 4.66
N ALA A 81 -6.34 13.91 5.04
CA ALA A 81 -6.12 15.08 5.88
C ALA A 81 -6.36 16.43 5.15
N SER A 82 -6.42 16.41 3.81
CA SER A 82 -6.67 17.60 2.99
C SER A 82 -8.15 17.77 2.59
N LYS A 83 -9.02 16.84 2.99
CA LYS A 83 -10.49 16.97 2.91
C LYS A 83 -11.02 17.76 4.10
#